data_AF-A0A928KGR5-F1
#
_entry.id   AF-A0A928KGR5-F1
#
_cell.length_a   1.000
_cell.length_b   1.000
_cell.length_c   1.000
_cell.angle_alpha   90.00
_cell.angle_beta   90.00
_cell.angle_gamma   90.00
#
_symmetry.space_group_name_H-M   'P 1'
#
loop_
_entity.id
_entity.type
_entity.pdbx_description
1 polymer ?
#
loop_
_entity_poly.entity_id
_entity_poly.type
_entity_poly.pdbx_seq_one_letter_code
_entity_poly.pdbx_strand_id
1 'polypeptide(L)'
;MSIKHTAVSYYGFNYVEHAIKDFEEMKEHGCDTVILAITEFDMDFWFPNINNIVKAAHDLGLRVLADTWGIGKYFGGEQVSLFLQNNIHHRQVSAYTGEVLNAACFNTNSFRDYFKNICLKLARETEVDGFFWDEPHYAYPKSYASITGGAGDDWACRCPECMKKFEDYYGYEMPKFMNDDVKQFRWREALFTLSDTSKALKEYNPNLEITCCVHATLNSYYVTELRGYDNWEMVAACPYFDVFSTT
;
A
#
# COMPACT_ATOMS: atom_id res chain seq x y z
N MET A 1 21.91 17.71 -3.52
CA MET A 1 21.62 16.35 -3.03
C MET A 1 22.30 15.38 -3.98
N SER A 2 23.13 14.48 -3.47
CA SER A 2 23.62 13.35 -4.27
C SER A 2 22.58 12.24 -4.23
N ILE A 3 22.31 11.60 -5.36
CA ILE A 3 21.49 10.40 -5.43
C ILE A 3 22.19 9.32 -4.59
N LYS A 4 21.47 8.70 -3.64
CA LYS A 4 22.00 7.62 -2.81
C LYS A 4 21.73 6.24 -3.39
N HIS A 5 20.52 6.07 -3.94
CA HIS A 5 20.04 4.81 -4.51
C HIS A 5 19.29 5.09 -5.81
N THR A 6 19.41 4.15 -6.74
CA THR A 6 18.64 4.13 -7.99
C THR A 6 17.92 2.80 -8.04
N ALA A 7 16.59 2.87 -7.93
CA ALA A 7 15.75 1.69 -7.79
C ALA A 7 14.87 1.45 -9.02
N VAL A 8 14.59 0.18 -9.32
CA VAL A 8 13.66 -0.23 -10.39
C VAL A 8 12.56 -1.11 -9.80
N SER A 9 11.30 -0.78 -10.09
CA SER A 9 10.16 -1.64 -9.80
C SER A 9 10.13 -2.81 -10.79
N TYR A 10 10.11 -4.04 -10.27
CA TYR A 10 10.21 -5.26 -11.05
C TYR A 10 8.97 -6.14 -10.84
N TYR A 11 8.36 -6.55 -11.95
CA TYR A 11 7.06 -7.24 -12.01
C TYR A 11 7.22 -8.61 -12.68
N GLY A 12 6.36 -9.58 -12.32
CA GLY A 12 6.28 -10.87 -13.03
C GLY A 12 7.48 -11.80 -12.83
N PHE A 13 8.13 -11.74 -11.67
CA PHE A 13 9.43 -12.34 -11.38
C PHE A 13 9.41 -13.81 -10.93
N ASN A 14 8.64 -14.66 -11.61
CA ASN A 14 8.38 -16.04 -11.15
C ASN A 14 9.54 -17.02 -11.38
N TYR A 15 10.44 -16.69 -12.31
CA TYR A 15 11.54 -17.54 -12.78
C TYR A 15 12.88 -16.87 -12.49
N VAL A 16 13.71 -17.53 -11.67
CA VAL A 16 14.96 -16.97 -11.16
C VAL A 16 15.96 -16.69 -12.28
N GLU A 17 16.01 -17.58 -13.27
CA GLU A 17 16.87 -17.46 -14.45
C GLU A 17 16.54 -16.27 -15.35
N HIS A 18 15.30 -15.76 -15.31
CA HIS A 18 14.90 -14.55 -16.02
C HIS A 18 15.23 -13.33 -15.18
N ALA A 19 14.90 -13.37 -13.88
CA ALA A 19 15.23 -12.31 -12.94
C ALA A 19 16.73 -12.00 -12.90
N ILE A 20 17.61 -13.01 -12.94
CA ILE A 20 19.07 -12.80 -12.99
C ILE A 20 19.49 -11.93 -14.17
N LYS A 21 18.96 -12.18 -15.37
CA LYS A 21 19.31 -11.39 -16.57
C LYS A 21 18.83 -9.95 -16.45
N ASP A 22 17.62 -9.77 -15.93
CA ASP A 22 17.05 -8.44 -15.71
C ASP A 22 17.84 -7.68 -14.64
N PHE A 23 18.32 -8.37 -13.59
CA PHE A 23 19.17 -7.80 -12.54
C PHE A 23 20.57 -7.42 -13.06
N GLU A 24 21.17 -8.23 -13.95
CA GLU A 24 22.41 -7.89 -14.65
C GLU A 24 22.22 -6.59 -15.46
N GLU A 25 21.12 -6.46 -16.21
CA GLU A 25 20.80 -5.23 -16.96
C GLU A 25 20.60 -4.03 -16.02
N MET A 26 19.91 -4.21 -14.89
CA MET A 26 19.75 -3.15 -13.88
C MET A 26 21.12 -2.66 -13.38
N LYS A 27 22.07 -3.57 -13.10
CA LYS A 27 23.42 -3.22 -12.66
C LYS A 27 24.20 -2.49 -13.76
N GLU A 28 24.11 -2.93 -15.01
CA GLU A 28 24.75 -2.27 -16.15
C GLU A 28 24.28 -0.82 -16.33
N HIS A 29 23.02 -0.54 -15.97
CA HIS A 29 22.42 0.80 -16.01
C HIS A 29 22.57 1.59 -14.70
N GLY A 30 23.39 1.12 -13.75
CA GLY A 30 23.71 1.84 -12.53
C GLY A 30 22.62 1.81 -11.45
N CYS A 31 21.69 0.87 -11.53
CA CYS A 31 20.74 0.60 -10.45
C CYS A 31 21.40 -0.22 -9.34
N ASP A 32 21.02 0.04 -8.11
CA ASP A 32 21.54 -0.65 -6.92
C ASP A 32 20.46 -1.32 -6.08
N THR A 33 19.19 -1.11 -6.44
CA THR A 33 18.04 -1.57 -5.68
C THR A 33 16.97 -2.08 -6.65
N VAL A 34 16.38 -3.23 -6.35
CA VAL A 34 15.17 -3.72 -6.99
C VAL A 34 14.00 -3.67 -6.01
N ILE A 35 12.86 -3.17 -6.48
CA ILE A 35 11.60 -3.16 -5.73
C ILE A 35 10.74 -4.26 -6.34
N LEU A 36 10.54 -5.36 -5.62
CA LEU A 36 9.75 -6.49 -6.10
C LEU A 36 8.26 -6.19 -5.89
N ALA A 37 7.51 -6.02 -6.98
CA ALA A 37 6.06 -5.83 -6.95
C ALA A 37 5.34 -7.16 -6.69
N ILE A 38 5.22 -7.53 -5.42
CA ILE A 38 4.67 -8.80 -4.93
C ILE A 38 3.15 -8.71 -4.84
N THR A 39 2.45 -9.48 -5.67
CA THR A 39 0.99 -9.58 -5.66
C THR A 39 0.49 -10.62 -4.66
N GLU A 40 -0.83 -10.63 -4.37
CA GLU A 40 -1.45 -11.70 -3.58
C GLU A 40 -1.31 -13.08 -4.26
N PHE A 41 -1.26 -13.13 -5.61
CA PHE A 41 -1.03 -14.38 -6.34
C PHE A 41 0.39 -14.89 -6.14
N ASP A 42 1.38 -13.99 -6.10
CA ASP A 42 2.76 -14.36 -5.82
C ASP A 42 2.90 -14.92 -4.40
N MET A 43 2.21 -14.31 -3.43
CA MET A 43 2.16 -14.79 -2.04
C MET A 43 1.48 -16.14 -1.88
N ASP A 44 0.46 -16.44 -2.69
CA ASP A 44 -0.34 -17.67 -2.58
C ASP A 44 0.31 -18.85 -3.35
N PHE A 45 0.78 -18.59 -4.57
CA PHE A 45 1.27 -19.64 -5.48
C PHE A 45 2.79 -19.64 -5.64
N TRP A 46 3.41 -18.47 -5.86
CA TRP A 46 4.84 -18.36 -6.19
C TRP A 46 5.76 -18.14 -4.99
N PHE A 47 5.22 -18.14 -3.77
CA PHE A 47 5.97 -17.84 -2.55
C PHE A 47 7.30 -18.63 -2.41
N PRO A 48 7.35 -19.94 -2.71
CA PRO A 48 8.61 -20.70 -2.62
C PRO A 48 9.76 -20.14 -3.44
N ASN A 49 9.47 -19.36 -4.50
CA ASN A 49 10.48 -18.77 -5.37
C ASN A 49 10.94 -17.38 -4.91
N ILE A 50 10.14 -16.65 -4.13
CA ILE A 50 10.42 -15.26 -3.78
C ILE A 50 11.81 -15.11 -3.14
N ASN A 51 12.17 -15.97 -2.17
CA ASN A 51 13.48 -15.86 -1.54
C ASN A 51 14.64 -16.24 -2.48
N ASN A 52 14.41 -17.09 -3.48
CA ASN A 52 15.44 -17.39 -4.47
C ASN A 52 15.69 -16.19 -5.39
N ILE A 53 14.64 -15.42 -5.71
CA ILE A 53 14.75 -14.15 -6.45
C ILE A 53 15.53 -13.12 -5.63
N VAL A 54 15.20 -12.99 -4.35
CA VAL A 54 15.91 -12.07 -3.42
C VAL A 54 17.41 -12.42 -3.36
N LYS A 55 17.75 -13.70 -3.18
CA LYS A 55 19.14 -14.16 -3.15
C LYS A 55 19.88 -13.90 -4.45
N ALA A 56 19.24 -14.14 -5.59
CA ALA A 56 19.84 -13.85 -6.89
C ALA A 56 20.16 -12.35 -7.06
N ALA A 57 19.30 -11.45 -6.55
CA ALA A 57 19.56 -10.02 -6.54
C ALA A 57 20.77 -9.68 -5.63
N HIS A 58 20.82 -10.28 -4.44
CA HIS A 58 21.92 -10.09 -3.49
C HIS A 58 23.27 -10.59 -4.02
N ASP A 59 23.31 -11.73 -4.71
CA ASP A 59 24.52 -12.29 -5.33
C ASP A 59 25.10 -11.33 -6.40
N LEU A 60 24.24 -10.54 -7.05
CA LEU A 60 24.61 -9.48 -8.00
C LEU A 60 24.87 -8.11 -7.33
N GLY A 61 24.74 -8.04 -6.02
CA GLY A 61 24.94 -6.82 -5.23
C GLY A 61 23.86 -5.77 -5.45
N LEU A 62 22.60 -6.18 -5.61
CA LEU A 62 21.42 -5.33 -5.52
C LEU A 62 20.81 -5.44 -4.12
N ARG A 63 20.21 -4.36 -3.63
CA ARG A 63 19.27 -4.36 -2.49
C ARG A 63 17.87 -4.74 -2.96
N VAL A 64 17.04 -5.27 -2.08
CA VAL A 64 15.69 -5.73 -2.42
C VAL A 64 14.65 -5.15 -1.46
N LEU A 65 13.73 -4.36 -1.97
CA LEU A 65 12.54 -3.92 -1.22
C LEU A 65 11.31 -4.72 -1.67
N ALA A 66 10.52 -5.21 -0.72
CA ALA A 66 9.23 -5.83 -0.98
C ALA A 66 8.14 -4.76 -1.13
N ASP A 67 7.55 -4.65 -2.31
CA ASP A 67 6.36 -3.86 -2.54
C ASP A 67 5.13 -4.78 -2.55
N THR A 68 4.21 -4.58 -1.62
CA THR A 68 2.96 -5.33 -1.52
C THR A 68 1.91 -4.82 -2.52
N TRP A 69 2.29 -4.83 -3.79
CA TRP A 69 1.59 -4.18 -4.89
C TRP A 69 0.16 -4.73 -5.09
N GLY A 70 -0.82 -3.83 -5.12
CA GLY A 70 -2.24 -4.14 -5.34
C GLY A 70 -2.95 -4.96 -4.24
N ILE A 71 -2.29 -5.30 -3.13
CA ILE A 71 -2.90 -6.09 -2.04
C ILE A 71 -4.17 -5.39 -1.52
N GLY A 72 -5.28 -6.13 -1.48
CA GLY A 72 -6.60 -5.61 -1.09
C GLY A 72 -7.17 -4.48 -1.95
N LYS A 73 -6.53 -4.13 -3.07
CA LYS A 73 -6.73 -2.84 -3.77
C LYS A 73 -6.64 -1.64 -2.81
N TYR A 74 -5.74 -1.75 -1.83
CA TYR A 74 -5.39 -0.68 -0.89
C TYR A 74 -4.19 0.13 -1.40
N PHE A 75 -3.25 -0.54 -2.06
CA PHE A 75 -2.06 0.05 -2.69
C PHE A 75 -2.31 0.39 -4.16
N GLY A 76 -1.38 1.16 -4.74
CA GLY A 76 -1.30 1.37 -6.18
C GLY A 76 -1.32 0.05 -6.95
N GLY A 77 -1.82 0.10 -8.19
CA GLY A 77 -1.93 -1.05 -9.07
C GLY A 77 -3.33 -1.58 -9.30
N GLU A 78 -3.54 -2.15 -10.49
CA GLU A 78 -4.85 -2.66 -10.95
C GLU A 78 -5.01 -4.17 -10.75
N GLN A 79 -4.22 -4.77 -9.86
CA GLN A 79 -4.23 -6.22 -9.66
C GLN A 79 -5.53 -6.76 -9.06
N VAL A 80 -5.76 -8.05 -9.31
CA VAL A 80 -6.82 -8.81 -8.65
C VAL A 80 -6.44 -9.06 -7.19
N SER A 81 -7.44 -9.09 -6.31
CA SER A 81 -7.24 -9.40 -4.89
C SER A 81 -8.00 -10.66 -4.48
N LEU A 82 -7.25 -11.69 -4.10
CA LEU A 82 -7.67 -12.88 -3.38
C LEU A 82 -8.35 -12.53 -2.05
N PHE A 83 -7.87 -11.51 -1.31
CA PHE A 83 -8.57 -11.04 -0.11
C PHE A 83 -10.03 -10.68 -0.44
N LEU A 84 -10.24 -9.90 -1.51
CA LEU A 84 -11.58 -9.48 -1.92
C LEU A 84 -12.44 -10.62 -2.46
N GLN A 85 -11.84 -11.67 -3.04
CA GLN A 85 -12.55 -12.88 -3.44
C GLN A 85 -13.07 -13.65 -2.22
N ASN A 86 -12.29 -13.72 -1.14
CA ASN A 86 -12.63 -14.47 0.06
C ASN A 86 -13.42 -13.66 1.09
N ASN A 87 -13.38 -12.32 1.03
CA ASN A 87 -13.94 -11.41 2.03
C ASN A 87 -14.88 -10.38 1.40
N ILE A 88 -16.09 -10.83 1.03
CA ILE A 88 -17.08 -9.97 0.39
C ILE A 88 -17.71 -8.91 1.32
N HIS A 89 -17.60 -9.08 2.65
CA HIS A 89 -18.20 -8.20 3.66
C HIS A 89 -17.22 -7.18 4.25
N HIS A 90 -15.93 -7.28 3.96
CA HIS A 90 -14.87 -6.41 4.52
C HIS A 90 -14.37 -5.39 3.50
N ARG A 91 -15.31 -4.78 2.78
CA ARG A 91 -15.05 -3.87 1.67
C ARG A 91 -15.33 -2.43 2.04
N GLN A 92 -14.71 -1.51 1.30
CA GLN A 92 -15.04 -0.10 1.40
C GLN A 92 -16.45 0.15 0.85
N VAL A 93 -17.13 1.15 1.40
CA VAL A 93 -18.49 1.51 1.02
C VAL A 93 -18.54 3.00 0.70
N SER A 94 -19.16 3.34 -0.44
CA SER A 94 -19.43 4.72 -0.85
C SER A 94 -20.22 5.46 0.23
N ALA A 95 -19.79 6.66 0.55
CA ALA A 95 -20.41 7.49 1.55
C ALA A 95 -21.80 7.97 1.13
N TYR A 96 -21.93 8.34 -0.14
CA TYR A 96 -23.15 8.93 -0.70
C TYR A 96 -24.17 7.87 -1.13
N THR A 97 -23.73 6.87 -1.90
CA THR A 97 -24.63 5.87 -2.52
C THR A 97 -24.85 4.64 -1.65
N GLY A 98 -23.92 4.34 -0.73
CA GLY A 98 -23.91 3.09 0.02
C GLY A 98 -23.49 1.87 -0.82
N GLU A 99 -23.00 2.08 -2.04
CA GLU A 99 -22.46 1.00 -2.88
C GLU A 99 -21.23 0.35 -2.23
N VAL A 100 -21.19 -0.98 -2.26
CA VAL A 100 -20.01 -1.75 -1.87
C VAL A 100 -18.96 -1.68 -2.97
N LEU A 101 -17.80 -1.13 -2.66
CA LEU A 101 -16.71 -0.93 -3.60
C LEU A 101 -15.81 -2.16 -3.70
N ASN A 102 -15.05 -2.26 -4.79
CA ASN A 102 -14.09 -3.33 -5.05
C ASN A 102 -12.73 -3.06 -4.38
N ALA A 103 -12.72 -2.66 -3.11
CA ALA A 103 -11.51 -2.41 -2.34
C ALA A 103 -11.70 -2.82 -0.89
N ALA A 104 -10.64 -3.30 -0.25
CA ALA A 104 -10.70 -3.76 1.13
C ALA A 104 -10.84 -2.56 2.08
N CYS A 105 -11.66 -2.70 3.11
CA CYS A 105 -11.66 -1.74 4.21
C CYS A 105 -10.49 -2.08 5.15
N PHE A 106 -9.43 -1.28 5.08
CA PHE A 106 -8.23 -1.45 5.90
C PHE A 106 -8.42 -1.13 7.38
N ASN A 107 -9.62 -0.73 7.80
CA ASN A 107 -9.99 -0.60 9.21
C ASN A 107 -10.53 -1.89 9.83
N THR A 108 -10.87 -2.87 9.00
CA THR A 108 -11.32 -4.18 9.49
C THR A 108 -10.14 -4.99 10.01
N ASN A 109 -10.33 -5.70 11.12
CA ASN A 109 -9.31 -6.62 11.65
C ASN A 109 -8.97 -7.70 10.61
N SER A 110 -9.95 -8.19 9.85
CA SER A 110 -9.74 -9.15 8.78
C SER A 110 -8.68 -8.70 7.76
N PHE A 111 -8.73 -7.45 7.30
CA PHE A 111 -7.73 -6.94 6.37
C PHE A 111 -6.40 -6.61 7.08
N ARG A 112 -6.44 -6.02 8.27
CA ARG A 112 -5.23 -5.68 9.04
C ARG A 112 -4.40 -6.92 9.35
N ASP A 113 -5.05 -7.99 9.80
CA ASP A 113 -4.39 -9.26 10.08
C ASP A 113 -3.86 -9.90 8.80
N TYR A 114 -4.65 -9.90 7.72
CA TYR A 114 -4.23 -10.42 6.42
C TYR A 114 -2.96 -9.71 5.91
N PHE A 115 -2.99 -8.37 5.83
CA PHE A 115 -1.87 -7.56 5.35
C PHE A 115 -0.62 -7.72 6.24
N LYS A 116 -0.79 -7.63 7.57
CA LYS A 116 0.33 -7.79 8.51
C LYS A 116 0.95 -9.18 8.43
N ASN A 117 0.15 -10.23 8.31
CA ASN A 117 0.65 -11.60 8.17
C ASN A 117 1.43 -11.80 6.88
N ILE A 118 1.00 -11.21 5.75
CA ILE A 118 1.78 -11.20 4.51
C ILE A 118 3.14 -10.55 4.72
N CYS A 119 3.17 -9.35 5.30
CA CYS A 119 4.42 -8.61 5.51
C CYS A 119 5.36 -9.35 6.46
N LEU A 120 4.85 -9.87 7.59
CA LEU A 120 5.65 -10.63 8.53
C LEU A 120 6.14 -11.95 7.95
N LYS A 121 5.35 -12.60 7.08
CA LYS A 121 5.79 -13.81 6.36
C LYS A 121 6.96 -13.50 5.44
N LEU A 122 6.85 -12.44 4.62
CA LEU A 122 7.95 -11.96 3.77
C LEU A 122 9.20 -11.67 4.60
N ALA A 123 9.09 -10.91 5.69
CA ALA A 123 10.22 -10.57 6.54
C ALA A 123 10.88 -11.80 7.22
N ARG A 124 10.09 -12.84 7.54
CA ARG A 124 10.58 -14.03 8.26
C ARG A 124 11.18 -15.10 7.36
N GLU A 125 10.65 -15.25 6.16
CA GLU A 125 10.96 -16.37 5.27
C GLU A 125 11.75 -15.94 4.03
N THR A 126 12.01 -14.63 3.88
CA THR A 126 12.85 -14.09 2.82
C THR A 126 13.92 -13.17 3.38
N GLU A 127 14.93 -12.86 2.57
CA GLU A 127 16.06 -11.99 2.93
C GLU A 127 15.86 -10.54 2.46
N VAL A 128 14.62 -10.07 2.26
CA VAL A 128 14.36 -8.69 1.80
C VAL A 128 14.98 -7.65 2.74
N ASP A 129 15.50 -6.57 2.16
CA ASP A 129 16.15 -5.47 2.87
C ASP A 129 15.14 -4.46 3.44
N GLY A 130 13.88 -4.54 3.02
CA GLY A 130 12.86 -3.60 3.45
C GLY A 130 11.53 -3.75 2.72
N PHE A 131 10.66 -2.77 2.93
CA PHE A 131 9.32 -2.69 2.37
C PHE A 131 9.08 -1.34 1.72
N PHE A 132 8.29 -1.35 0.65
CA PHE A 132 7.86 -0.17 -0.07
C PHE A 132 6.33 -0.13 -0.08
N TRP A 133 5.76 0.87 0.59
CA TRP A 133 4.32 1.11 0.58
C TRP A 133 3.96 1.96 -0.63
N ASP A 134 3.55 1.30 -1.71
CA ASP A 134 3.25 1.94 -2.99
C ASP A 134 1.86 2.57 -3.01
N GLU A 135 1.82 3.91 -2.96
CA GLU A 135 0.63 4.74 -3.22
C GLU A 135 -0.66 4.26 -2.53
N PRO A 136 -0.64 4.04 -1.19
CA PRO A 136 -1.81 3.57 -0.47
C PRO A 136 -2.94 4.61 -0.56
N HIS A 137 -4.19 4.16 -0.69
CA HIS A 137 -5.33 5.07 -0.83
C HIS A 137 -6.68 4.47 -0.42
N TYR A 138 -7.64 5.33 -0.09
CA TYR A 138 -9.06 4.98 -0.09
C TYR A 138 -9.56 4.76 -1.51
N ALA A 139 -10.52 3.85 -1.67
CA ALA A 139 -11.15 3.60 -2.96
C ALA A 139 -11.91 4.82 -3.47
N TYR A 140 -11.82 5.04 -4.77
CA TYR A 140 -12.60 6.04 -5.47
C TYR A 140 -13.93 5.44 -5.97
N PRO A 141 -15.09 5.96 -5.53
CA PRO A 141 -16.37 5.54 -6.08
C PRO A 141 -16.46 5.77 -7.61
N LYS A 142 -17.03 4.79 -8.33
CA LYS A 142 -16.96 4.65 -9.80
C LYS A 142 -17.46 5.85 -10.62
N SER A 143 -18.28 6.74 -10.07
CA SER A 143 -18.70 7.96 -10.79
C SER A 143 -17.55 8.92 -11.10
N TYR A 144 -16.36 8.69 -10.51
CA TYR A 144 -15.22 9.61 -10.56
C TYR A 144 -13.94 9.01 -11.14
N ALA A 145 -13.91 7.70 -11.41
CA ALA A 145 -12.77 7.00 -12.00
C ALA A 145 -12.84 6.99 -13.55
N SER A 146 -13.10 8.14 -14.16
CA SER A 146 -13.12 8.30 -15.63
C SER A 146 -12.28 9.52 -16.02
N ILE A 147 -11.48 9.40 -17.09
CA ILE A 147 -10.78 10.54 -17.75
C ILE A 147 -11.75 11.68 -18.13
N THR A 148 -13.05 11.41 -18.14
CA THR A 148 -14.13 12.36 -18.42
C THR A 148 -15.01 12.72 -17.21
N GLY A 149 -14.76 12.14 -16.03
CA GLY A 149 -15.53 12.37 -14.80
C GLY A 149 -14.87 13.42 -13.92
N GLY A 150 -15.56 14.51 -13.62
CA GLY A 150 -15.11 15.47 -12.61
C GLY A 150 -15.36 14.93 -11.21
N ALA A 151 -14.42 15.13 -10.28
CA ALA A 151 -14.59 14.78 -8.87
C ALA A 151 -15.86 15.45 -8.33
N GLY A 152 -16.84 14.65 -8.00
CA GLY A 152 -17.98 15.07 -7.20
C GLY A 152 -17.83 14.50 -5.80
N ASP A 153 -18.77 14.85 -4.93
CA ASP A 153 -18.56 14.82 -3.48
C ASP A 153 -18.59 13.43 -2.83
N ASP A 154 -18.55 12.32 -3.59
CA ASP A 154 -18.55 10.97 -3.00
C ASP A 154 -17.14 10.53 -2.61
N TRP A 155 -17.06 9.74 -1.55
CA TRP A 155 -15.82 9.26 -0.97
C TRP A 155 -16.03 7.92 -0.28
N ALA A 156 -14.94 7.23 0.00
CA ALA A 156 -14.93 6.03 0.83
C ALA A 156 -14.03 6.25 2.05
N CYS A 157 -14.29 5.64 3.19
CA CYS A 157 -15.19 4.52 3.43
C CYS A 157 -16.21 4.84 4.54
N ARG A 158 -17.51 4.61 4.29
CA ARG A 158 -18.60 4.57 5.30
C ARG A 158 -19.13 3.15 5.53
N CYS A 159 -18.26 2.12 5.54
CA CYS A 159 -18.71 0.80 5.95
C CYS A 159 -19.05 0.78 7.45
N PRO A 160 -19.80 -0.22 7.96
CA PRO A 160 -20.22 -0.28 9.37
C PRO A 160 -19.07 -0.12 10.37
N GLU A 161 -17.89 -0.70 10.07
CA GLU A 161 -16.69 -0.58 10.90
C GLU A 161 -16.19 0.87 11.00
N CYS A 162 -16.07 1.56 9.85
CA CYS A 162 -15.63 2.95 9.82
C CYS A 162 -16.62 3.89 10.51
N MET A 163 -17.93 3.69 10.29
CA MET A 163 -18.96 4.50 10.93
C MET A 163 -18.93 4.34 12.46
N LYS A 164 -18.79 3.09 12.94
CA LYS A 164 -18.68 2.80 14.37
C LYS A 164 -17.45 3.49 14.98
N LYS A 165 -16.27 3.30 14.37
CA LYS A 165 -15.04 3.93 14.85
C LYS A 165 -15.13 5.45 14.86
N PHE A 166 -15.74 6.04 13.83
CA PHE A 166 -15.96 7.48 13.77
C PHE A 166 -16.86 7.95 14.91
N GLU A 167 -17.99 7.28 15.15
CA GLU A 167 -18.89 7.60 16.25
C GLU A 167 -18.19 7.47 17.60
N ASP A 168 -17.35 6.45 17.79
CA ASP A 168 -16.55 6.27 19.01
C ASP A 168 -15.55 7.44 19.22
N TYR A 169 -15.02 8.05 18.15
CA TYR A 169 -14.10 9.19 18.25
C TYR A 169 -14.79 10.53 18.49
N TYR A 170 -15.90 10.79 17.79
CA TYR A 170 -16.50 12.12 17.72
C TYR A 170 -17.87 12.23 18.41
N GLY A 171 -18.47 11.11 18.80
CA GLY A 171 -19.74 11.06 19.53
C GLY A 171 -20.99 11.32 18.69
N TYR A 172 -20.89 11.24 17.36
CA TYR A 172 -22.04 11.39 16.45
C TYR A 172 -21.87 10.57 15.16
N GLU A 173 -22.97 10.37 14.41
CA GLU A 173 -22.97 9.58 13.18
C GLU A 173 -22.01 10.17 12.14
N MET A 174 -21.17 9.32 11.54
CA MET A 174 -20.28 9.69 10.44
C MET A 174 -21.06 10.34 9.29
N PRO A 175 -20.84 11.62 8.96
CA PRO A 175 -21.58 12.32 7.90
C PRO A 175 -21.45 11.63 6.54
N LYS A 176 -22.44 11.83 5.66
CA LYS A 176 -22.35 11.42 4.24
C LYS A 176 -21.47 12.36 3.42
N PHE A 177 -21.46 13.63 3.77
CA PHE A 177 -20.66 14.66 3.11
C PHE A 177 -19.39 14.91 3.90
N MET A 178 -18.28 15.10 3.19
CA MET A 178 -16.97 15.32 3.80
C MET A 178 -16.99 16.58 4.68
N ASN A 179 -16.62 16.43 5.95
CA ASN A 179 -16.28 17.53 6.85
C ASN A 179 -14.86 17.34 7.40
N ASP A 180 -14.36 18.30 8.18
CA ASP A 180 -12.99 18.23 8.70
C ASP A 180 -12.76 17.03 9.64
N ASP A 181 -13.76 16.64 10.44
CA ASP A 181 -13.67 15.47 11.31
C ASP A 181 -13.51 14.17 10.51
N VAL A 182 -14.23 14.04 9.38
CA VAL A 182 -14.09 12.91 8.45
C VAL A 182 -12.71 12.93 7.80
N LYS A 183 -12.19 14.09 7.39
CA LYS A 183 -10.82 14.18 6.82
C LYS A 183 -9.77 13.70 7.84
N GLN A 184 -9.83 14.20 9.07
CA GLN A 184 -8.91 13.83 10.15
C GLN A 184 -9.03 12.34 10.53
N PHE A 185 -10.26 11.82 10.59
CA PHE A 185 -10.51 10.40 10.80
C PHE A 185 -9.83 9.56 9.73
N ARG A 186 -10.01 9.93 8.46
CA ARG A 186 -9.47 9.20 7.31
C ARG A 186 -7.96 9.23 7.29
N TRP A 187 -7.33 10.37 7.54
CA TRP A 187 -5.86 10.47 7.65
C TRP A 187 -5.30 9.58 8.76
N ARG A 188 -5.93 9.61 9.94
CA ARG A 188 -5.51 8.79 11.08
C ARG A 188 -5.63 7.30 10.80
N GLU A 189 -6.80 6.87 10.35
CA GLU A 189 -7.08 5.44 10.17
C GLU A 189 -6.31 4.85 8.99
N ALA A 190 -6.10 5.62 7.92
CA ALA A 190 -5.22 5.21 6.82
C ALA A 190 -3.78 4.99 7.32
N LEU A 191 -3.22 5.97 8.04
CA LEU A 191 -1.87 5.86 8.57
C LEU A 191 -1.72 4.76 9.62
N PHE A 192 -2.75 4.52 10.44
CA PHE A 192 -2.68 3.50 11.50
C PHE A 192 -2.32 2.11 10.96
N THR A 193 -2.96 1.65 9.89
CA THR A 193 -2.71 0.30 9.35
C THR A 193 -1.26 0.14 8.88
N LEU A 194 -0.71 1.13 8.17
CA LEU A 194 0.69 1.08 7.74
C LEU A 194 1.67 1.27 8.90
N SER A 195 1.40 2.19 9.81
CA SER A 195 2.23 2.43 10.99
C SER A 195 2.29 1.20 11.89
N ASP A 196 1.18 0.51 12.10
CA ASP A 196 1.10 -0.67 12.97
C ASP A 196 1.81 -1.88 12.35
N THR A 197 1.66 -2.11 11.04
CA THR A 197 2.43 -3.14 10.32
C THR A 197 3.92 -2.80 10.29
N SER A 198 4.28 -1.54 10.05
CA SER A 198 5.67 -1.08 10.00
C SER A 198 6.35 -1.20 11.36
N LYS A 199 5.64 -0.88 12.44
CA LYS A 199 6.10 -1.13 13.81
C LYS A 199 6.41 -2.61 14.03
N ALA A 200 5.49 -3.50 13.67
CA ALA A 200 5.68 -4.94 13.84
C ALA A 200 6.90 -5.47 13.05
N LEU A 201 7.13 -4.93 11.84
CA LEU A 201 8.31 -5.24 11.03
C LEU A 201 9.60 -4.75 11.71
N LYS A 202 9.63 -3.51 12.19
CA LYS A 202 10.79 -2.94 12.90
C LYS A 202 11.08 -3.65 14.23
N GLU A 203 10.06 -4.10 14.94
CA GLU A 203 10.20 -4.91 16.15
C GLU A 203 10.78 -6.30 15.86
N TYR A 204 10.46 -6.87 14.69
CA TYR A 204 11.03 -8.13 14.23
C TYR A 204 12.48 -7.97 13.74
N ASN A 205 12.75 -6.98 12.89
CA ASN A 205 14.07 -6.65 12.38
C ASN A 205 14.20 -5.13 12.20
N PRO A 206 14.96 -4.44 13.07
CA PRO A 206 15.09 -2.97 13.03
C PRO A 206 15.85 -2.46 11.80
N ASN A 207 16.56 -3.34 11.08
CA ASN A 207 17.34 -2.98 9.89
C ASN A 207 16.49 -2.95 8.60
N LEU A 208 15.25 -3.45 8.63
CA LEU A 208 14.36 -3.37 7.46
C LEU A 208 14.08 -1.92 7.13
N GLU A 209 14.45 -1.46 5.93
CA GLU A 209 14.06 -0.14 5.45
C GLU A 209 12.55 -0.10 5.16
N ILE A 210 11.88 0.99 5.50
CA ILE A 210 10.46 1.17 5.20
C ILE A 210 10.30 2.50 4.47
N THR A 211 9.94 2.40 3.20
CA THR A 211 9.61 3.55 2.35
C THR A 211 8.10 3.68 2.24
N CYS A 212 7.57 4.89 2.44
CA CYS A 212 6.17 5.20 2.13
C CYS A 212 6.10 6.17 0.95
N CYS A 213 5.54 5.70 -0.17
CA CYS A 213 5.34 6.49 -1.37
C CYS A 213 3.90 6.99 -1.41
N VAL A 214 3.72 8.32 -1.42
CA VAL A 214 2.40 8.95 -1.53
C VAL A 214 2.33 9.75 -2.82
N HIS A 215 1.22 9.69 -3.55
CA HIS A 215 1.05 10.49 -4.76
C HIS A 215 1.20 12.00 -4.50
N ALA A 216 2.02 12.71 -5.29
CA ALA A 216 1.93 14.16 -5.40
C ALA A 216 0.87 14.50 -6.44
N THR A 217 -0.27 15.03 -6.00
CA THR A 217 -1.15 15.69 -6.96
C THR A 217 -1.51 17.09 -6.51
N LEU A 218 -1.10 18.05 -7.35
CA LEU A 218 -1.74 19.34 -7.51
C LEU A 218 -2.51 19.24 -8.83
N ASN A 219 -3.84 19.36 -8.81
CA ASN A 219 -4.70 19.57 -9.98
C ASN A 219 -4.71 18.50 -11.12
N SER A 220 -4.83 17.21 -10.83
CA SER A 220 -5.07 16.18 -11.88
C SER A 220 -6.19 15.19 -11.49
N TYR A 221 -6.38 14.10 -12.26
CA TYR A 221 -7.36 12.99 -12.15
C TYR A 221 -7.69 12.55 -10.71
N TYR A 222 -6.75 12.79 -9.80
CA TYR A 222 -6.93 12.67 -8.37
C TYR A 222 -6.92 14.05 -7.69
N VAL A 223 -8.12 14.59 -7.44
CA VAL A 223 -8.27 15.82 -6.67
C VAL A 223 -7.82 15.57 -5.23
N THR A 224 -7.06 16.53 -4.69
CA THR A 224 -6.50 16.53 -3.34
C THR A 224 -7.56 16.30 -2.27
N GLU A 225 -7.17 15.66 -1.16
CA GLU A 225 -7.92 15.46 0.11
C GLU A 225 -8.79 14.20 0.22
N LEU A 226 -8.88 13.39 -0.84
CA LEU A 226 -9.73 12.19 -0.83
C LEU A 226 -8.98 10.87 -0.66
N ARG A 227 -7.65 10.84 -0.50
CA ARG A 227 -6.88 9.58 -0.49
C ARG A 227 -6.60 9.03 0.88
N GLY A 228 -6.62 9.86 1.91
CA GLY A 228 -6.25 9.46 3.28
C GLY A 228 -4.75 9.62 3.59
N TYR A 229 -3.92 9.98 2.60
CA TYR A 229 -2.48 10.20 2.76
C TYR A 229 -2.03 11.60 2.34
N ASP A 230 -2.99 12.50 2.17
CA ASP A 230 -2.77 13.86 1.70
C ASP A 230 -2.10 14.74 2.78
N ASN A 231 -2.11 14.32 4.05
CA ASN A 231 -1.39 14.98 5.14
C ASN A 231 0.06 14.47 5.21
N TRP A 232 0.94 15.05 4.40
CA TRP A 232 2.34 14.65 4.29
C TRP A 232 3.13 14.88 5.58
N GLU A 233 2.77 15.87 6.40
CA GLU A 233 3.40 16.06 7.71
C GLU A 233 3.15 14.85 8.63
N MET A 234 1.92 14.32 8.65
CA MET A 234 1.60 13.12 9.41
C MET A 234 2.34 11.88 8.88
N VAL A 235 2.43 11.73 7.55
CA VAL A 235 3.14 10.60 6.93
C VAL A 235 4.63 10.68 7.22
N ALA A 236 5.25 11.83 7.00
CA ALA A 236 6.68 12.06 7.24
C ALA A 236 7.06 12.02 8.73
N ALA A 237 6.11 12.28 9.64
CA ALA A 237 6.32 12.18 11.08
C ALA A 237 6.17 10.75 11.64
N CYS A 238 5.74 9.78 10.82
CA CYS A 238 5.64 8.39 11.26
C CYS A 238 7.03 7.85 11.65
N PRO A 239 7.26 7.41 12.91
CA PRO A 239 8.59 7.02 13.38
C PRO A 239 9.07 5.69 12.81
N TYR A 240 8.21 4.99 12.06
CA TYR A 240 8.52 3.68 11.47
C TYR A 240 8.81 3.76 9.97
N PHE A 241 8.72 4.93 9.35
CA PHE A 241 9.08 5.13 7.96
C PHE A 241 10.46 5.77 7.90
N ASP A 242 11.41 5.14 7.20
CA ASP A 242 12.77 5.66 7.03
C ASP A 242 12.85 6.63 5.85
N VAL A 243 12.01 6.41 4.83
CA VAL A 243 11.98 7.22 3.60
C VAL A 243 10.55 7.67 3.32
N PHE A 244 10.36 8.98 3.23
CA PHE A 244 9.20 9.58 2.61
C PHE A 244 9.46 9.75 1.12
N SER A 245 8.57 9.20 0.28
CA SER A 245 8.66 9.25 -1.18
C SER A 245 7.37 9.82 -1.78
N THR A 246 7.48 10.42 -2.97
CA THR A 246 6.32 10.94 -3.70
C THR A 246 6.51 10.88 -5.21
N THR A 247 5.42 10.64 -5.95
CA THR A 247 5.37 10.56 -7.43
C THR A 247 4.83 11.83 -8.07
#